data_AF-A0A1Q3H9H2-F1
#
_entry.id   AF-A0A1Q3H9H2-F1
#
_cell.length_a   1.000
_cell.length_b   1.000
_cell.length_c   1.000
_cell.angle_alpha   90.00
_cell.angle_beta   90.00
_cell.angle_gamma   90.00
#
_symmetry.space_group_name_H-M   'P 1'
#
loop_
_entity.id
_entity.type
_entity.pdbx_description
1 polymer ?
#
loop_
_entity_poly.entity_id
_entity_poly.type
_entity_poly.pdbx_seq_one_letter_code
_entity_poly.pdbx_strand_id
1 'polypeptide(L)'
;MDLTAAVRKLQSLRSLMTGHTDRTEERRILEVFAGATAAELNYLLLNVDLDALLGDVDDRVVGPDNLTALLELLCVKRAPELGLPLRAALITSLQKGKTPGLAERMVRALFLGLRGRELSEFKNLLDGRGNSHDLQQLLFHDVDDASIRQDILTHLQREAAAAPSGENKVLSDIDDTFLANWKDTRYPPKTVYPGVLQFYRELDRGPGIIPGREGDLTFISARPQDPLGLIEDRTLATLREHGVSSAVMLSGAFTHLLGNARIAAMKFENFGRYLQLYPEYGFVFTGDSGQGDVAFGERMLTEHPDAVRAVFIHDVVDTPESVRMTWRGKRVFFFDTYIGAAVEAFEVGVIARDGVARVARAAQEDLARVPFSSDSQRQSRVAELERDLRRAGSITGPLRAG
;
A
#
# COMPACT_ATOMS: atom_id res chain seq x y z
N MET A 1 -26.58 16.58 -14.75
CA MET A 1 -25.67 17.70 -15.07
C MET A 1 -25.98 18.15 -16.50
N ASP A 2 -26.14 19.45 -16.74
CA ASP A 2 -26.16 20.00 -18.10
C ASP A 2 -24.73 19.98 -18.66
N LEU A 3 -24.45 19.02 -19.53
CA LEU A 3 -23.12 18.82 -20.09
C LEU A 3 -22.70 20.01 -20.98
N THR A 4 -23.63 20.66 -21.66
CA THR A 4 -23.33 21.80 -22.53
C THR A 4 -22.94 23.03 -21.71
N ALA A 5 -23.60 23.27 -20.57
CA ALA A 5 -23.18 24.29 -19.62
C ALA A 5 -21.81 23.99 -19.00
N ALA A 6 -21.58 22.74 -18.58
CA ALA A 6 -20.32 22.29 -17.99
C ALA A 6 -19.14 22.42 -18.97
N VAL A 7 -19.32 22.03 -20.23
CA VAL A 7 -18.30 22.16 -21.29
C VAL A 7 -17.95 23.63 -21.56
N ARG A 8 -18.95 24.53 -21.57
CA ARG A 8 -18.69 25.97 -21.73
C ARG A 8 -17.88 26.55 -20.55
N LYS A 9 -18.22 26.16 -19.32
CA LYS A 9 -17.43 26.54 -18.13
C LYS A 9 -16.00 26.01 -18.21
N LEU A 10 -15.81 24.76 -18.67
CA LEU A 10 -14.48 24.16 -18.85
C LEU A 10 -13.65 24.90 -19.89
N GLN A 11 -14.23 25.24 -21.04
CA GLN A 11 -13.56 26.03 -22.08
C GLN A 11 -13.15 27.41 -21.54
N SER A 12 -14.02 28.06 -20.77
CA SER A 12 -13.71 29.32 -20.11
C SER A 12 -12.56 29.18 -19.11
N LEU A 13 -12.55 28.13 -18.28
CA LEU A 13 -11.46 27.87 -17.33
C LEU A 13 -10.13 27.69 -18.05
N ARG A 14 -10.09 26.84 -19.10
CA ARG A 14 -8.87 26.63 -19.88
C ARG A 14 -8.35 27.91 -20.50
N SER A 15 -9.24 28.75 -21.02
CA SER A 15 -8.86 30.06 -21.56
C SER A 15 -8.29 31.00 -20.49
N LEU A 16 -8.82 30.98 -19.28
CA LEU A 16 -8.33 31.80 -18.17
C LEU A 16 -6.97 31.32 -17.66
N MET A 17 -6.71 30.01 -17.75
CA MET A 17 -5.42 29.39 -17.39
C MET A 17 -4.41 29.42 -18.55
N THR A 18 -4.69 30.14 -19.65
CA THR A 18 -3.77 30.21 -20.79
C THR A 18 -2.81 31.39 -20.62
N GLY A 19 -1.58 31.12 -20.17
CA GLY A 19 -0.56 32.16 -19.97
C GLY A 19 -0.48 32.58 -18.50
N HIS A 20 -0.12 33.84 -18.23
CA HIS A 20 -0.08 34.35 -16.85
C HIS A 20 -1.48 34.81 -16.45
N THR A 21 -2.07 34.15 -15.45
CA THR A 21 -3.38 34.52 -14.90
C THR A 21 -3.28 35.82 -14.09
N ASP A 22 -4.07 36.84 -14.44
CA ASP A 22 -4.14 38.09 -13.69
C ASP A 22 -5.17 38.05 -12.54
N ARG A 23 -5.21 39.10 -11.72
CA ARG A 23 -6.11 39.18 -10.55
C ARG A 23 -7.60 39.02 -10.89
N THR A 24 -8.01 39.52 -12.05
CA THR A 24 -9.39 39.46 -12.51
C THR A 24 -9.70 38.05 -12.97
N GLU A 25 -8.74 37.40 -13.63
CA GLU A 25 -8.84 36.03 -14.11
C GLU A 25 -8.86 35.04 -12.93
N GLU A 26 -7.98 35.19 -11.94
CA GLU A 26 -7.96 34.43 -10.68
C GLU A 26 -9.33 34.49 -9.98
N ARG A 27 -9.89 35.70 -9.83
CA ARG A 27 -11.22 35.89 -9.25
C ARG A 27 -12.32 35.23 -10.07
N ARG A 28 -12.21 35.28 -11.40
CA ARG A 28 -13.21 34.66 -12.29
C ARG A 28 -13.16 33.14 -12.22
N ILE A 29 -11.98 32.55 -12.06
CA ILE A 29 -11.80 31.12 -11.76
C ILE A 29 -12.55 30.76 -10.47
N LEU A 30 -12.35 31.53 -9.39
CA LEU A 30 -13.07 31.35 -8.13
C LEU A 30 -14.59 31.44 -8.29
N GLU A 31 -15.09 32.43 -9.03
CA GLU A 31 -16.51 32.61 -9.28
C GLU A 31 -17.11 31.44 -10.09
N VAL A 32 -16.37 30.92 -11.08
CA VAL A 32 -16.78 29.73 -11.83
C VAL A 32 -16.91 28.51 -10.92
N PHE A 33 -15.92 28.26 -10.06
CA PHE A 33 -16.00 27.15 -9.11
C PHE A 33 -17.06 27.36 -8.05
N ALA A 34 -17.21 28.56 -7.49
CA ALA A 34 -18.23 28.85 -6.48
C ALA A 34 -19.66 28.70 -7.02
N GLY A 35 -19.89 29.11 -8.28
CA GLY A 35 -21.20 29.04 -8.95
C GLY A 35 -21.53 27.71 -9.63
N ALA A 36 -20.59 26.76 -9.67
CA ALA A 36 -20.84 25.43 -10.25
C ALA A 36 -21.70 24.56 -9.34
N THR A 37 -22.62 23.76 -9.89
CA THR A 37 -23.26 22.67 -9.15
C THR A 37 -22.23 21.60 -8.74
N ALA A 38 -22.54 20.74 -7.76
CA ALA A 38 -21.62 19.67 -7.33
C ALA A 38 -21.11 18.80 -8.51
N ALA A 39 -22.02 18.40 -9.40
CA ALA A 39 -21.68 17.59 -10.56
C ALA A 39 -20.81 18.34 -11.57
N GLU A 40 -21.10 19.63 -11.81
CA GLU A 40 -20.24 20.47 -12.65
C GLU A 40 -18.87 20.67 -12.02
N LEU A 41 -18.77 20.93 -10.71
CA LEU A 41 -17.50 21.14 -10.03
C LEU A 41 -16.58 19.92 -10.18
N ASN A 42 -17.10 18.71 -9.95
CA ASN A 42 -16.35 17.47 -10.18
C ASN A 42 -15.93 17.32 -11.65
N TYR A 43 -16.84 17.59 -12.60
CA TYR A 43 -16.53 17.52 -14.02
C TYR A 43 -15.42 18.50 -14.41
N LEU A 44 -15.49 19.75 -13.94
CA LEU A 44 -14.49 20.78 -14.24
C LEU A 44 -13.12 20.37 -13.69
N LEU A 45 -13.05 20.02 -12.40
CA LEU A 45 -11.80 19.70 -11.73
C LEU A 45 -11.14 18.40 -12.25
N LEU A 46 -11.93 17.44 -12.74
CA LEU A 46 -11.39 16.23 -13.41
C LEU A 46 -10.83 16.51 -14.80
N ASN A 47 -11.14 17.65 -15.41
CA ASN A 47 -10.78 17.98 -16.79
C ASN A 47 -9.85 19.20 -16.91
N VAL A 48 -9.35 19.72 -15.79
CA VAL A 48 -8.31 20.75 -15.72
C VAL A 48 -7.04 20.15 -15.14
N ASP A 49 -5.90 20.72 -15.49
CA ASP A 49 -4.62 20.42 -14.84
C ASP A 49 -4.63 21.12 -13.48
N LEU A 50 -4.76 20.34 -12.39
CA LEU A 50 -4.81 20.88 -11.03
C LEU A 50 -3.47 21.51 -10.61
N ASP A 51 -2.36 21.03 -11.15
CA ASP A 51 -1.04 21.57 -10.80
C ASP A 51 -0.86 22.94 -11.44
N ALA A 52 -1.24 23.07 -12.71
CA ALA A 52 -1.29 24.37 -13.37
C ALA A 52 -2.28 25.31 -12.66
N LEU A 53 -3.47 24.82 -12.30
CA LEU A 53 -4.48 25.62 -11.61
C LEU A 53 -3.97 26.18 -10.28
N LEU A 54 -3.33 25.35 -9.46
CA LEU A 54 -2.81 25.79 -8.16
C LEU A 54 -1.54 26.63 -8.29
N GLY A 55 -0.76 26.45 -9.35
CA GLY A 55 0.42 27.27 -9.66
C GLY A 55 0.09 28.63 -10.29
N ASP A 56 -1.07 28.76 -10.93
CA ASP A 56 -1.51 29.97 -11.63
C ASP A 56 -2.29 30.94 -10.73
N VAL A 57 -2.67 30.53 -9.51
CA VAL A 57 -3.41 31.36 -8.56
C VAL A 57 -2.52 31.69 -7.37
N ASP A 58 -2.35 32.99 -7.10
CA ASP A 58 -1.42 33.48 -6.09
C ASP A 58 -2.12 34.20 -4.92
N ASP A 59 -1.52 34.09 -3.73
CA ASP A 59 -1.73 35.07 -2.65
C ASP A 59 -0.74 36.23 -2.82
N ARG A 60 -1.19 37.47 -2.52
CA ARG A 60 -0.41 38.68 -2.78
C ARG A 60 -0.22 39.48 -1.51
N VAL A 61 1.00 40.01 -1.31
CA VAL A 61 1.35 40.91 -0.19
C VAL A 61 0.40 42.11 -0.08
N VAL A 62 -0.11 42.60 -1.22
CA VAL A 62 -1.16 43.63 -1.31
C VAL A 62 -2.19 43.22 -2.37
N GLY A 63 -3.32 42.70 -1.92
CA GLY A 63 -4.41 42.22 -2.77
C GLY A 63 -5.26 41.15 -2.07
N PRO A 64 -6.23 40.55 -2.77
CA PRO A 64 -6.96 39.39 -2.25
C PRO A 64 -6.06 38.15 -2.24
N ASP A 65 -6.23 37.32 -1.21
CA ASP A 65 -5.58 36.02 -1.07
C ASP A 65 -6.38 34.96 -1.87
N ASN A 66 -6.26 35.02 -3.19
CA ASN A 66 -7.06 34.21 -4.10
C ASN A 66 -6.69 32.72 -4.03
N LEU A 67 -5.43 32.38 -3.76
CA LEU A 67 -5.00 30.99 -3.58
C LEU A 67 -5.59 30.43 -2.27
N THR A 68 -5.50 31.19 -1.18
CA THR A 68 -6.16 30.84 0.08
C THR A 68 -7.66 30.66 -0.11
N ALA A 69 -8.34 31.59 -0.80
CA ALA A 69 -9.76 31.48 -1.07
C ALA A 69 -10.13 30.25 -1.92
N LEU A 70 -9.30 29.90 -2.91
CA LEU A 70 -9.50 28.74 -3.77
C LEU A 70 -9.37 27.45 -2.96
N LEU A 71 -8.31 27.35 -2.18
CA LEU A 71 -8.03 26.19 -1.34
C LEU A 71 -9.09 26.00 -0.27
N GLU A 72 -9.52 27.07 0.41
CA GLU A 72 -10.65 27.00 1.36
C GLU A 72 -11.94 26.57 0.68
N LEU A 73 -12.21 27.05 -0.54
CA LEU A 73 -13.40 26.66 -1.28
C LEU A 73 -13.38 25.15 -1.57
N LEU A 74 -12.28 24.63 -2.10
CA LEU A 74 -12.17 23.24 -2.57
C LEU A 74 -11.94 22.23 -1.46
N CYS A 75 -11.09 22.55 -0.49
CA CYS A 75 -10.64 21.61 0.55
C CYS A 75 -11.45 21.69 1.84
N VAL A 76 -12.27 22.74 2.02
CA VAL A 76 -13.10 22.92 3.22
C VAL A 76 -14.57 23.07 2.87
N LYS A 77 -14.95 24.16 2.20
CA LYS A 77 -16.37 24.54 2.02
C LYS A 77 -17.12 23.56 1.14
N ARG A 78 -16.50 23.16 0.02
CA ARG A 78 -17.11 22.27 -0.98
C ARG A 78 -16.47 20.89 -1.03
N ALA A 79 -15.52 20.59 -0.15
CA ALA A 79 -14.92 19.25 -0.06
C ALA A 79 -15.97 18.13 0.02
N PRO A 80 -17.06 18.23 0.82
CA PRO A 80 -18.11 17.20 0.85
C PRO A 80 -18.76 16.87 -0.50
N GLU A 81 -18.73 17.81 -1.44
CA GLU A 81 -19.29 17.65 -2.79
C GLU A 81 -18.31 16.97 -3.76
N LEU A 82 -17.03 16.87 -3.42
CA LEU A 82 -15.99 16.28 -4.26
C LEU A 82 -15.89 14.78 -4.03
N GLY A 83 -15.80 14.01 -5.13
CA GLY A 83 -15.49 12.58 -5.08
C GLY A 83 -14.08 12.31 -4.54
N LEU A 84 -13.88 11.13 -3.94
CA LEU A 84 -12.60 10.75 -3.33
C LEU A 84 -11.40 10.85 -4.28
N PRO A 85 -11.47 10.41 -5.56
CA PRO A 85 -10.33 10.54 -6.47
C PRO A 85 -9.88 11.98 -6.67
N LEU A 86 -10.83 12.92 -6.67
CA LEU A 86 -10.53 14.33 -6.86
C LEU A 86 -9.94 14.96 -5.60
N ARG A 87 -10.46 14.63 -4.41
CA ARG A 87 -9.83 15.03 -3.14
C ARG A 87 -8.40 14.52 -3.06
N ALA A 88 -8.16 13.31 -3.54
CA ALA A 88 -6.83 12.72 -3.54
C ALA A 88 -5.95 13.46 -4.54
N ALA A 89 -6.46 13.82 -5.72
CA ALA A 89 -5.73 14.60 -6.71
C ALA A 89 -5.33 15.99 -6.17
N LEU A 90 -6.21 16.65 -5.42
CA LEU A 90 -5.90 17.91 -4.73
C LEU A 90 -4.73 17.76 -3.76
N ILE A 91 -4.71 16.73 -2.91
CA ILE A 91 -3.58 16.46 -2.01
C ILE A 91 -2.29 16.30 -2.80
N THR A 92 -2.31 15.54 -3.89
CA THR A 92 -1.10 15.32 -4.70
C THR A 92 -0.58 16.60 -5.33
N SER A 93 -1.46 17.48 -5.83
CA SER A 93 -1.05 18.78 -6.33
C SER A 93 -0.47 19.66 -5.21
N LEU A 94 -0.99 19.55 -3.99
CA LEU A 94 -0.46 20.26 -2.81
C LEU A 94 0.91 19.72 -2.34
N GLN A 95 1.26 18.47 -2.65
CA GLN A 95 2.56 17.87 -2.33
C GLN A 95 3.67 18.25 -3.32
N LYS A 96 3.36 18.92 -4.44
CA LYS A 96 4.39 19.30 -5.41
C LYS A 96 5.27 20.42 -4.86
N GLY A 97 6.48 20.07 -4.43
CA GLY A 97 7.47 21.00 -3.89
C GLY A 97 7.45 21.02 -2.36
N LYS A 98 7.58 22.20 -1.76
CA LYS A 98 7.39 22.34 -0.31
C LYS A 98 5.90 22.41 -0.02
N THR A 99 5.45 21.73 1.03
CA THR A 99 4.07 21.86 1.54
C THR A 99 4.02 23.03 2.53
N PRO A 100 3.56 24.24 2.15
CA PRO A 100 3.46 25.34 3.10
C PRO A 100 2.36 25.05 4.13
N GLY A 101 2.40 25.73 5.29
CA GLY A 101 1.40 25.52 6.34
C GLY A 101 -0.06 25.72 5.91
N LEU A 102 -0.34 26.50 4.84
CA LEU A 102 -1.67 26.55 4.23
C LEU A 102 -2.07 25.20 3.61
N ALA A 103 -1.19 24.59 2.83
CA ALA A 103 -1.40 23.29 2.21
C ALA A 103 -1.59 22.20 3.29
N GLU A 104 -0.79 22.21 4.36
CA GLU A 104 -0.95 21.26 5.47
C GLU A 104 -2.33 21.39 6.15
N ARG A 105 -2.82 22.62 6.35
CA ARG A 105 -4.18 22.83 6.88
C ARG A 105 -5.25 22.30 5.93
N MET A 106 -5.04 22.38 4.61
CA MET A 106 -5.98 21.82 3.63
C MET A 106 -5.95 20.30 3.63
N VAL A 107 -4.76 19.68 3.70
CA VAL A 107 -4.59 18.23 3.88
C VAL A 107 -5.35 17.79 5.13
N ARG A 108 -5.13 18.46 6.27
CA ARG A 108 -5.86 18.21 7.52
C ARG A 108 -7.37 18.27 7.34
N ALA A 109 -7.88 19.33 6.70
CA ALA A 109 -9.32 19.51 6.49
C ALA A 109 -9.93 18.38 5.65
N LEU A 110 -9.24 17.96 4.58
CA LEU A 110 -9.67 16.86 3.72
C LEU A 110 -9.74 15.53 4.50
N PHE A 111 -8.75 15.23 5.34
CA PHE A 111 -8.76 14.04 6.20
C PHE A 111 -9.91 14.08 7.22
N LEU A 112 -10.00 15.16 8.00
CA LEU A 112 -10.98 15.29 9.09
C LEU A 112 -12.44 15.37 8.60
N GLY A 113 -12.64 15.66 7.31
CA GLY A 113 -13.96 15.67 6.66
C GLY A 113 -14.48 14.30 6.22
N LEU A 114 -13.67 13.24 6.30
CA LEU A 114 -14.03 11.88 5.90
C LEU A 114 -14.22 10.98 7.12
N ARG A 115 -14.99 9.90 6.98
CA ARG A 115 -15.31 8.99 8.11
C ARG A 115 -15.41 7.55 7.65
N GLY A 116 -15.20 6.63 8.59
CA GLY A 116 -15.34 5.18 8.38
C GLY A 116 -14.75 4.70 7.05
N ARG A 117 -15.55 3.97 6.26
CA ARG A 117 -15.12 3.36 4.99
C ARG A 117 -14.64 4.37 3.96
N GLU A 118 -15.26 5.56 3.86
CA GLU A 118 -14.81 6.58 2.89
C GLU A 118 -13.41 7.08 3.22
N LEU A 119 -13.08 7.23 4.52
CA LEU A 119 -11.73 7.57 4.95
C LEU A 119 -10.73 6.46 4.64
N SER A 120 -11.10 5.19 4.86
CA SER A 120 -10.27 4.05 4.48
C SER A 120 -10.01 4.02 2.97
N GLU A 121 -11.04 4.18 2.14
CA GLU A 121 -10.90 4.22 0.67
C GLU A 121 -10.02 5.39 0.22
N PHE A 122 -10.17 6.57 0.84
CA PHE A 122 -9.35 7.73 0.56
C PHE A 122 -7.87 7.52 0.86
N LYS A 123 -7.53 6.96 2.03
CA LYS A 123 -6.15 6.62 2.40
C LYS A 123 -5.50 5.70 1.37
N ASN A 124 -6.23 4.67 0.95
CA ASN A 124 -5.74 3.73 -0.02
C ASN A 124 -5.58 4.33 -1.43
N LEU A 125 -6.41 5.31 -1.82
CA LEU A 125 -6.22 6.06 -3.07
C LEU A 125 -4.95 6.94 -3.05
N LEU A 126 -4.52 7.38 -1.88
CA LEU A 126 -3.26 8.11 -1.71
C LEU A 126 -2.06 7.15 -1.78
N ASP A 127 -2.17 5.97 -1.19
CA ASP A 127 -1.12 4.94 -1.16
C ASP A 127 -0.91 4.25 -2.53
N GLY A 128 -2.00 3.91 -3.23
CA GLY A 128 -2.00 3.05 -4.41
C GLY A 128 -1.45 3.69 -5.71
N ARG A 129 -0.76 4.83 -5.63
CA ARG A 129 -0.30 5.58 -6.81
C ARG A 129 1.01 5.08 -7.41
N GLY A 130 1.74 4.23 -6.68
CA GLY A 130 2.95 3.58 -7.18
C GLY A 130 4.07 4.55 -7.54
N ASN A 131 4.22 5.64 -6.77
CA ASN A 131 5.31 6.60 -6.82
C ASN A 131 5.72 6.97 -5.37
N SER A 132 6.78 7.76 -5.20
CA SER A 132 7.34 8.13 -3.90
C SER A 132 6.47 9.09 -3.06
N HIS A 133 5.31 9.55 -3.55
CA HIS A 133 4.40 10.46 -2.85
C HIS A 133 3.23 9.67 -2.25
N ASP A 134 3.54 8.62 -1.50
CA ASP A 134 2.54 7.80 -0.82
C ASP A 134 2.00 8.47 0.46
N LEU A 135 1.06 7.80 1.14
CA LEU A 135 0.43 8.33 2.34
C LEU A 135 1.42 8.48 3.50
N GLN A 136 2.44 7.62 3.56
CA GLN A 136 3.45 7.71 4.60
C GLN A 136 4.35 8.92 4.39
N GLN A 137 4.82 9.15 3.17
CA GLN A 137 5.58 10.33 2.81
C GLN A 137 4.78 11.61 3.07
N LEU A 138 3.49 11.63 2.67
CA LEU A 138 2.60 12.75 2.94
C LEU A 138 2.58 13.10 4.43
N LEU A 139 2.27 12.12 5.29
CA LEU A 139 1.99 12.41 6.69
C LEU A 139 3.23 12.48 7.56
N PHE A 140 4.34 11.80 7.24
CA PHE A 140 5.54 11.77 8.09
C PHE A 140 6.71 12.60 7.57
N HIS A 141 6.60 13.16 6.36
CA HIS A 141 7.62 14.03 5.79
C HIS A 141 7.03 15.35 5.28
N ASP A 142 5.97 15.29 4.47
CA ASP A 142 5.45 16.50 3.80
C ASP A 142 4.57 17.36 4.70
N VAL A 143 3.92 16.78 5.72
CA VAL A 143 3.28 17.52 6.82
C VAL A 143 4.29 17.66 7.96
N ASP A 144 4.97 18.80 8.02
CA ASP A 144 6.02 19.06 9.00
C ASP A 144 5.46 19.51 10.35
N ASP A 145 4.29 20.17 10.38
CA ASP A 145 3.62 20.58 11.62
C ASP A 145 3.13 19.37 12.41
N ALA A 146 3.78 19.15 13.56
CA ALA A 146 3.50 18.03 14.44
C ALA A 146 2.06 18.05 14.99
N SER A 147 1.47 19.22 15.20
CA SER A 147 0.09 19.33 15.68
C SER A 147 -0.91 18.95 14.60
N ILE A 148 -0.68 19.37 13.35
CA ILE A 148 -1.52 19.00 12.21
C ILE A 148 -1.44 17.50 11.96
N ARG A 149 -0.23 16.94 11.93
CA ARG A 149 -0.02 15.49 11.81
C ARG A 149 -0.74 14.73 12.91
N GLN A 150 -0.60 15.16 14.17
CA GLN A 150 -1.25 14.50 15.30
C GLN A 150 -2.77 14.55 15.21
N ASP A 151 -3.36 15.65 14.74
CA ASP A 151 -4.80 15.76 14.54
C ASP A 151 -5.31 14.74 13.51
N ILE A 152 -4.58 14.57 12.40
CA ILE A 152 -4.91 13.57 11.38
C ILE A 152 -4.81 12.17 11.97
N LEU A 153 -3.69 11.80 12.58
CA LEU A 153 -3.48 10.46 13.15
C LEU A 153 -4.50 10.12 14.25
N THR A 154 -4.84 11.09 15.09
CA THR A 154 -5.88 10.93 16.12
C THR A 154 -7.25 10.67 15.50
N HIS A 155 -7.56 11.38 14.41
CA HIS A 155 -8.79 11.15 13.65
C HIS A 155 -8.81 9.76 13.02
N LEU A 156 -7.72 9.30 12.40
CA LEU A 156 -7.61 7.94 11.83
C LEU A 156 -7.88 6.87 12.90
N GLN A 157 -7.23 7.00 14.06
CA GLN A 157 -7.39 6.05 15.17
C GLN A 157 -8.82 6.01 15.70
N ARG A 158 -9.48 7.18 15.81
CA ARG A 158 -10.87 7.28 16.28
C ARG A 158 -11.84 6.59 15.31
N GLU A 159 -11.70 6.85 14.01
CA GLU A 159 -12.58 6.26 13.01
C GLU A 159 -12.35 4.75 12.89
N ALA A 160 -11.10 4.29 13.02
CA ALA A 160 -10.76 2.87 13.01
C ALA A 160 -11.41 2.07 14.15
N ALA A 161 -11.46 2.63 15.35
CA ALA A 161 -12.12 2.00 16.49
C ALA A 161 -13.64 1.83 16.27
N ALA A 162 -14.26 2.74 15.51
CA ALA A 162 -15.69 2.69 15.20
C ALA A 162 -16.02 1.79 13.99
N ALA A 163 -15.07 1.63 13.07
CA ALA A 163 -15.27 0.90 11.81
C ALA A 163 -13.99 0.12 11.43
N PRO A 164 -13.71 -1.03 12.08
CA PRO A 164 -12.63 -1.91 11.65
C PRO A 164 -12.90 -2.41 10.22
N SER A 165 -11.87 -2.51 9.37
CA SER A 165 -12.05 -2.92 7.97
C SER A 165 -12.37 -4.40 7.85
N GLY A 166 -11.82 -5.22 8.75
CA GLY A 166 -11.81 -6.69 8.65
C GLY A 166 -10.77 -7.23 7.64
N GLU A 167 -10.21 -6.36 6.80
CA GLU A 167 -9.20 -6.63 5.78
C GLU A 167 -7.77 -6.61 6.39
N ASN A 168 -6.79 -7.06 5.61
CA ASN A 168 -5.38 -7.10 6.02
C ASN A 168 -4.52 -6.23 5.11
N LYS A 169 -3.56 -5.52 5.70
CA LYS A 169 -2.37 -5.05 4.99
C LYS A 169 -1.36 -6.18 4.90
N VAL A 170 -0.84 -6.41 3.70
CA VAL A 170 0.09 -7.51 3.41
C VAL A 170 1.49 -6.96 3.29
N LEU A 171 2.33 -7.25 4.27
CA LEU A 171 3.73 -6.84 4.30
C LEU A 171 4.61 -7.98 3.81
N SER A 172 5.60 -7.68 2.96
CA SER A 172 6.54 -8.71 2.51
C SER A 172 7.97 -8.21 2.40
N ASP A 173 8.95 -9.02 2.80
CA ASP A 173 10.31 -8.85 2.29
C ASP A 173 10.40 -9.27 0.80
N ILE A 174 11.52 -8.98 0.14
CA ILE A 174 11.74 -9.25 -1.28
C ILE A 174 12.70 -10.42 -1.46
N ASP A 175 13.88 -10.32 -0.84
CA ASP A 175 15.01 -11.21 -1.12
C ASP A 175 14.85 -12.51 -0.35
N ASP A 176 15.01 -13.64 -1.03
CA ASP A 176 14.72 -14.97 -0.51
C ASP A 176 13.28 -15.20 -0.01
N THR A 177 12.39 -14.19 -0.13
CA THR A 177 10.97 -14.25 0.21
C THR A 177 10.10 -14.26 -1.06
N PHE A 178 10.07 -13.16 -1.82
CA PHE A 178 9.32 -13.07 -3.07
C PHE A 178 10.09 -13.67 -4.25
N LEU A 179 11.41 -13.44 -4.27
CA LEU A 179 12.31 -13.93 -5.31
C LEU A 179 13.54 -14.58 -4.67
N ALA A 180 14.00 -15.69 -5.23
CA ALA A 180 15.20 -16.39 -4.77
C ALA A 180 16.44 -15.52 -5.02
N ASN A 181 17.08 -15.03 -3.94
CA ASN A 181 18.24 -14.15 -4.07
C ASN A 181 19.03 -14.03 -2.77
N TRP A 182 20.35 -14.20 -2.87
CA TRP A 182 21.36 -14.15 -1.81
C TRP A 182 21.60 -15.45 -1.05
N LYS A 183 20.60 -16.02 -0.36
CA LYS A 183 20.81 -17.25 0.44
C LYS A 183 20.20 -18.49 -0.19
N ASP A 184 19.03 -18.38 -0.80
CA ASP A 184 18.36 -19.56 -1.31
C ASP A 184 18.98 -20.03 -2.63
N THR A 185 19.65 -21.18 -2.57
CA THR A 185 20.28 -21.85 -3.72
C THR A 185 19.41 -22.99 -4.27
N ARG A 186 18.23 -23.20 -3.70
CA ARG A 186 17.26 -24.25 -4.09
C ARG A 186 16.59 -23.99 -5.43
N TYR A 187 16.63 -22.74 -5.89
CA TYR A 187 16.09 -22.28 -7.17
C TYR A 187 17.18 -21.58 -7.99
N PRO A 188 17.03 -21.50 -9.32
CA PRO A 188 17.84 -20.60 -10.13
C PRO A 188 17.74 -19.15 -9.60
N PRO A 189 18.84 -18.36 -9.63
CA PRO A 189 18.81 -16.99 -9.15
C PRO A 189 17.71 -16.14 -9.79
N LYS A 190 17.07 -15.29 -8.98
CA LYS A 190 15.96 -14.40 -9.37
C LYS A 190 14.68 -15.11 -9.79
N THR A 191 14.53 -16.40 -9.48
CA THR A 191 13.25 -17.09 -9.64
C THR A 191 12.22 -16.47 -8.70
N VAL A 192 11.10 -15.98 -9.24
CA VAL A 192 9.91 -15.67 -8.42
C VAL A 192 9.37 -16.99 -7.91
N TYR A 193 9.18 -17.10 -6.59
CA TYR A 193 8.83 -18.38 -6.01
C TYR A 193 7.46 -18.87 -6.48
N PRO A 194 7.31 -20.16 -6.82
CA PRO A 194 6.05 -20.69 -7.31
C PRO A 194 4.88 -20.41 -6.36
N GLY A 195 3.83 -19.75 -6.87
CA GLY A 195 2.61 -19.45 -6.11
C GLY A 195 2.63 -18.19 -5.25
N VAL A 196 3.76 -17.47 -5.13
CA VAL A 196 3.87 -16.29 -4.25
C VAL A 196 2.89 -15.17 -4.61
N LEU A 197 2.75 -14.88 -5.91
CA LEU A 197 1.85 -13.82 -6.39
C LEU A 197 0.40 -14.15 -6.05
N GLN A 198 0.01 -15.41 -6.23
CA GLN A 198 -1.33 -15.85 -5.89
C GLN A 198 -1.53 -15.84 -4.37
N PHE A 199 -0.52 -16.20 -3.58
CA PHE A 199 -0.59 -16.14 -2.13
C PHE A 199 -0.84 -14.71 -1.63
N TYR A 200 -0.11 -13.71 -2.14
CA TYR A 200 -0.38 -12.31 -1.79
C TYR A 200 -1.78 -11.85 -2.19
N ARG A 201 -2.26 -12.24 -3.38
CA ARG A 201 -3.65 -11.95 -3.78
C ARG A 201 -4.67 -12.57 -2.84
N GLU A 202 -4.43 -13.77 -2.32
CA GLU A 202 -5.34 -14.40 -1.35
C GLU A 202 -5.28 -13.73 0.02
N LEU A 203 -4.11 -13.25 0.46
CA LEU A 203 -3.98 -12.47 1.68
C LEU A 203 -4.72 -11.12 1.60
N ASP A 204 -4.61 -10.43 0.46
CA ASP A 204 -5.37 -9.20 0.17
C ASP A 204 -6.89 -9.47 0.16
N ARG A 205 -7.32 -10.55 -0.52
CA ARG A 205 -8.74 -10.96 -0.54
C ARG A 205 -9.29 -11.30 0.84
N GLY A 206 -8.44 -11.82 1.73
CA GLY A 206 -8.80 -12.20 3.08
C GLY A 206 -9.69 -13.46 3.17
N PRO A 207 -10.22 -13.76 4.37
CA PRO A 207 -11.00 -14.97 4.64
C PRO A 207 -12.49 -14.84 4.31
N GLY A 208 -12.97 -13.64 3.96
CA GLY A 208 -14.38 -13.34 3.77
C GLY A 208 -14.98 -13.97 2.50
N ILE A 209 -16.30 -14.18 2.51
CA ILE A 209 -17.06 -14.61 1.31
C ILE A 209 -17.00 -13.54 0.23
N ILE A 210 -17.11 -12.27 0.65
CA ILE A 210 -16.87 -11.13 -0.22
C ILE A 210 -15.37 -10.86 -0.16
N PRO A 211 -14.64 -10.98 -1.29
CA PRO A 211 -13.22 -10.70 -1.31
C PRO A 211 -12.98 -9.23 -0.94
N GLY A 212 -11.96 -9.01 -0.11
CA GLY A 212 -11.39 -7.69 0.13
C GLY A 212 -10.81 -7.08 -1.14
N ARG A 213 -10.43 -5.81 -1.06
CA ARG A 213 -9.80 -5.12 -2.18
C ARG A 213 -8.40 -5.68 -2.45
N GLU A 214 -8.02 -5.77 -3.72
CA GLU A 214 -6.63 -6.04 -4.10
C GLU A 214 -5.79 -4.74 -4.02
N GLY A 215 -4.48 -4.88 -3.77
CA GLY A 215 -3.53 -3.76 -3.75
C GLY A 215 -3.12 -3.30 -2.36
N ASP A 216 -3.16 -4.21 -1.39
CA ASP A 216 -2.67 -3.98 -0.01
C ASP A 216 -1.29 -4.60 0.23
N LEU A 217 -0.67 -5.14 -0.83
CA LEU A 217 0.70 -5.61 -0.84
C LEU A 217 1.70 -4.46 -0.76
N THR A 218 2.51 -4.52 0.28
CA THR A 218 3.51 -3.54 0.62
C THR A 218 4.84 -4.24 0.89
N PHE A 219 5.85 -3.98 0.07
CA PHE A 219 7.18 -4.55 0.27
C PHE A 219 7.99 -3.74 1.28
N ILE A 220 8.61 -4.41 2.24
CA ILE A 220 9.52 -3.81 3.23
C ILE A 220 10.94 -4.27 2.89
N SER A 221 11.78 -3.36 2.37
CA SER A 221 13.15 -3.72 1.98
C SER A 221 14.20 -3.03 2.86
N ALA A 222 15.31 -3.75 3.09
CA ALA A 222 16.54 -3.20 3.66
C ALA A 222 17.49 -2.60 2.62
N ARG A 223 17.12 -2.63 1.32
CA ARG A 223 18.01 -2.23 0.24
C ARG A 223 18.34 -0.73 0.34
N PRO A 224 19.63 -0.35 0.18
CA PRO A 224 20.03 1.04 0.24
C PRO A 224 19.33 1.84 -0.87
N GLN A 225 18.64 2.94 -0.51
CA GLN A 225 18.15 3.91 -1.48
C GLN A 225 19.33 4.69 -2.07
N ASP A 226 19.21 5.08 -3.34
CA ASP A 226 19.99 6.17 -3.90
C ASP A 226 19.21 7.49 -3.76
N PRO A 227 19.88 8.65 -3.62
CA PRO A 227 19.22 9.95 -3.44
C PRO A 227 18.24 10.36 -4.57
N LEU A 228 18.25 9.61 -5.69
CA LEU A 228 17.43 9.85 -6.87
C LEU A 228 16.24 8.87 -7.00
N GLY A 229 16.06 7.92 -6.06
CA GLY A 229 14.94 6.96 -6.07
C GLY A 229 15.00 5.89 -7.18
N LEU A 230 16.09 5.83 -7.95
CA LEU A 230 16.20 4.97 -9.15
C LEU A 230 16.21 3.48 -8.80
N ILE A 231 16.70 3.11 -7.61
CA ILE A 231 16.72 1.70 -7.16
C ILE A 231 15.31 1.22 -6.81
N GLU A 232 14.50 2.08 -6.21
CA GLU A 232 13.10 1.80 -5.88
C GLU A 232 12.25 1.70 -7.15
N ASP A 233 12.38 2.67 -8.06
CA ASP A 233 11.68 2.64 -9.35
C ASP A 233 12.02 1.39 -10.18
N ARG A 234 13.30 0.98 -10.18
CA ARG A 234 13.72 -0.27 -10.84
C ARG A 234 13.16 -1.50 -10.15
N THR A 235 13.09 -1.50 -8.82
CA THR A 235 12.52 -2.61 -8.06
C THR A 235 11.03 -2.73 -8.34
N LEU A 236 10.29 -1.62 -8.30
CA LEU A 236 8.88 -1.55 -8.68
C LEU A 236 8.65 -1.95 -10.14
N ALA A 237 9.49 -1.52 -11.07
CA ALA A 237 9.43 -1.94 -12.47
C ALA A 237 9.66 -3.45 -12.60
N THR A 238 10.65 -4.00 -11.88
CA THR A 238 10.90 -5.45 -11.84
C THR A 238 9.70 -6.19 -11.27
N LEU A 239 9.11 -5.72 -10.18
CA LEU A 239 7.89 -6.32 -9.60
C LEU A 239 6.73 -6.29 -10.59
N ARG A 240 6.53 -5.18 -11.31
CA ARG A 240 5.51 -5.05 -12.36
C ARG A 240 5.74 -6.01 -13.52
N GLU A 241 6.98 -6.15 -13.99
CA GLU A 241 7.38 -7.13 -15.02
C GLU A 241 7.05 -8.56 -14.58
N HIS A 242 7.15 -8.84 -13.28
CA HIS A 242 6.80 -10.12 -12.67
C HIS A 242 5.34 -10.23 -12.23
N GLY A 243 4.45 -9.33 -12.68
CA GLY A 243 3.00 -9.47 -12.49
C GLY A 243 2.42 -8.89 -11.20
N VAL A 244 3.20 -8.08 -10.47
CA VAL A 244 2.72 -7.28 -9.34
C VAL A 244 2.17 -5.95 -9.85
N SER A 245 0.85 -5.85 -10.02
CA SER A 245 0.20 -4.69 -10.64
C SER A 245 0.10 -3.45 -9.75
N SER A 246 0.07 -3.63 -8.42
CA SER A 246 -0.23 -2.56 -7.46
C SER A 246 0.44 -2.80 -6.10
N ALA A 247 1.77 -2.90 -6.08
CA ALA A 247 2.52 -2.92 -4.82
C ALA A 247 2.97 -1.52 -4.42
N VAL A 248 2.93 -1.26 -3.12
CA VAL A 248 3.60 -0.14 -2.46
C VAL A 248 4.96 -0.64 -1.95
N MET A 249 5.98 0.21 -1.92
CA MET A 249 7.24 -0.11 -1.24
C MET A 249 7.38 0.79 -0.03
N LEU A 250 7.58 0.20 1.15
CA LEU A 250 8.08 0.92 2.32
C LEU A 250 9.60 0.92 2.26
N SER A 251 10.14 1.86 1.49
CA SER A 251 11.56 2.15 1.50
C SER A 251 11.80 3.35 2.43
N GLY A 252 12.57 3.13 3.50
CA GLY A 252 13.15 4.25 4.23
C GLY A 252 14.25 4.87 3.37
N ALA A 253 14.48 6.18 3.48
CA ALA A 253 15.70 6.78 2.93
C ALA A 253 16.95 6.20 3.63
N PHE A 254 17.48 5.11 3.08
CA PHE A 254 18.67 4.42 3.61
C PHE A 254 19.97 5.07 3.12
N THR A 255 19.97 6.39 2.91
CA THR A 255 21.20 7.11 2.60
C THR A 255 22.02 7.18 3.91
N HIS A 256 23.11 6.39 3.98
CA HIS A 256 24.13 6.38 5.05
C HIS A 256 23.94 5.48 6.29
N LEU A 257 23.22 4.35 6.20
CA LEU A 257 23.15 3.41 7.34
C LEU A 257 24.17 2.29 7.23
N LEU A 258 25.27 2.44 7.96
CA LEU A 258 26.21 1.36 8.25
C LEU A 258 25.68 0.55 9.46
N GLY A 259 25.22 -0.68 9.21
CA GLY A 259 24.95 -1.71 10.24
C GLY A 259 23.54 -2.31 10.25
N ASN A 260 23.47 -3.65 10.27
CA ASN A 260 22.22 -4.44 10.24
C ASN A 260 21.21 -4.04 11.32
N ALA A 261 21.68 -3.68 12.52
CA ALA A 261 20.80 -3.29 13.64
C ALA A 261 20.05 -1.96 13.41
N ARG A 262 20.68 -0.99 12.73
CA ARG A 262 20.03 0.30 12.41
C ARG A 262 18.98 0.13 11.31
N ILE A 263 19.28 -0.70 10.31
CA ILE A 263 18.33 -1.06 9.25
C ILE A 263 17.10 -1.76 9.85
N ALA A 264 17.31 -2.74 10.74
CA ALA A 264 16.21 -3.42 11.43
C ALA A 264 15.37 -2.47 12.30
N ALA A 265 16.01 -1.52 13.00
CA ALA A 265 15.30 -0.50 13.77
C ALA A 265 14.43 0.39 12.88
N MET A 266 14.94 0.81 11.72
CA MET A 266 14.18 1.61 10.77
C MET A 266 13.06 0.85 10.06
N LYS A 267 13.27 -0.42 9.68
CA LYS A 267 12.18 -1.29 9.18
C LYS A 267 11.02 -1.30 10.17
N PHE A 268 11.33 -1.40 11.47
CA PHE A 268 10.31 -1.41 12.51
C PHE A 268 9.67 -0.04 12.76
N GLU A 269 10.44 1.05 12.70
CA GLU A 269 9.88 2.39 12.77
C GLU A 269 8.92 2.67 11.60
N ASN A 270 9.29 2.27 10.37
CA ASN A 270 8.42 2.37 9.20
C ASN A 270 7.14 1.54 9.36
N PHE A 271 7.24 0.32 9.92
CA PHE A 271 6.06 -0.47 10.27
C PHE A 271 5.18 0.25 11.30
N GLY A 272 5.76 0.80 12.37
CA GLY A 272 5.02 1.56 13.38
C GLY A 272 4.33 2.81 12.82
N ARG A 273 4.94 3.47 11.83
CA ARG A 273 4.30 4.57 11.07
C ARG A 273 3.15 4.04 10.22
N TYR A 274 3.36 2.96 9.47
CA TYR A 274 2.34 2.36 8.61
C TYR A 274 1.13 1.86 9.40
N LEU A 275 1.34 1.32 10.60
CA LEU A 275 0.29 0.94 11.53
C LEU A 275 -0.58 2.14 11.97
N GLN A 276 0.04 3.31 12.20
CA GLN A 276 -0.71 4.54 12.52
C GLN A 276 -1.53 5.07 11.35
N LEU A 277 -1.17 4.73 10.11
CA LEU A 277 -1.92 5.10 8.91
C LEU A 277 -3.14 4.20 8.70
N TYR A 278 -3.04 2.93 9.07
CA TYR A 278 -4.08 1.91 8.85
C TYR A 278 -4.51 1.20 10.13
N PRO A 279 -4.89 1.92 11.19
CA PRO A 279 -5.26 1.29 12.46
C PRO A 279 -6.54 0.44 12.39
N GLU A 280 -7.33 0.57 11.33
CA GLU A 280 -8.53 -0.24 11.09
C GLU A 280 -8.25 -1.60 10.44
N TYR A 281 -7.03 -1.84 9.95
CA TYR A 281 -6.63 -3.08 9.26
C TYR A 281 -5.93 -4.06 10.22
N GLY A 282 -6.02 -5.35 9.88
CA GLY A 282 -5.05 -6.32 10.38
C GLY A 282 -3.76 -6.28 9.57
N PHE A 283 -2.68 -6.86 10.08
CA PHE A 283 -1.40 -6.98 9.38
C PHE A 283 -0.98 -8.43 9.27
N VAL A 284 -0.50 -8.81 8.10
CA VAL A 284 0.19 -10.07 7.85
C VAL A 284 1.57 -9.76 7.30
N PHE A 285 2.60 -10.47 7.77
CA PHE A 285 3.96 -10.31 7.27
C PHE A 285 4.50 -11.61 6.67
N THR A 286 5.18 -11.51 5.53
CA THR A 286 5.92 -12.62 4.90
C THR A 286 7.40 -12.25 4.80
N GLY A 287 8.29 -13.11 5.27
CA GLY A 287 9.74 -12.89 5.21
C GLY A 287 10.51 -14.21 5.11
N ASP A 288 11.84 -14.17 5.28
CA ASP A 288 12.71 -15.36 5.20
C ASP A 288 13.42 -15.71 6.52
N SER A 289 13.84 -16.97 6.67
CA SER A 289 14.55 -17.40 7.89
C SER A 289 16.02 -16.97 7.95
N GLY A 290 16.56 -16.42 6.87
CA GLY A 290 17.95 -16.06 6.70
C GLY A 290 18.29 -14.58 6.95
N GLN A 291 17.40 -13.62 6.72
CA GLN A 291 17.78 -12.19 6.71
C GLN A 291 17.28 -11.38 7.93
N GLY A 292 16.85 -12.07 9.00
CA GLY A 292 16.43 -11.44 10.26
C GLY A 292 14.93 -11.22 10.38
N ASP A 293 14.14 -11.66 9.41
CA ASP A 293 12.70 -11.47 9.38
C ASP A 293 11.95 -12.24 10.48
N VAL A 294 12.53 -13.33 10.98
CA VAL A 294 11.99 -14.04 12.17
C VAL A 294 11.96 -13.11 13.39
N ALA A 295 13.06 -12.40 13.66
CA ALA A 295 13.15 -11.47 14.79
C ALA A 295 12.28 -10.23 14.57
N PHE A 296 12.19 -9.75 13.32
CA PHE A 296 11.29 -8.66 12.94
C PHE A 296 9.81 -9.04 13.19
N GLY A 297 9.39 -10.20 12.69
CA GLY A 297 8.03 -10.72 12.88
C GLY A 297 7.69 -11.01 14.34
N GLU A 298 8.62 -11.57 15.12
CA GLU A 298 8.44 -11.72 16.57
C GLU A 298 8.22 -10.38 17.25
N ARG A 299 9.01 -9.36 16.91
CA ARG A 299 8.87 -8.02 17.47
C ARG A 299 7.52 -7.40 17.11
N MET A 300 7.07 -7.54 15.86
CA MET A 300 5.74 -7.09 15.41
C MET A 300 4.63 -7.71 16.26
N LEU A 301 4.66 -9.03 16.47
CA LEU A 301 3.67 -9.75 17.26
C LEU A 301 3.75 -9.44 18.76
N THR A 302 4.93 -9.11 19.27
CA THR A 302 5.15 -8.79 20.69
C THR A 302 4.67 -7.37 21.03
N GLU A 303 5.00 -6.39 20.19
CA GLU A 303 4.64 -4.98 20.42
C GLU A 303 3.22 -4.64 19.94
N HIS A 304 2.70 -5.35 18.94
CA HIS A 304 1.38 -5.10 18.35
C HIS A 304 0.54 -6.39 18.17
N PRO A 305 0.29 -7.16 19.24
CA PRO A 305 -0.34 -8.48 19.16
C PRO A 305 -1.77 -8.47 18.58
N ASP A 306 -2.51 -7.38 18.76
CA ASP A 306 -3.89 -7.22 18.30
C ASP A 306 -3.98 -6.82 16.81
N ALA A 307 -2.96 -6.11 16.30
CA ALA A 307 -2.92 -5.66 14.92
C ALA A 307 -2.35 -6.74 13.98
N VAL A 308 -1.34 -7.49 14.44
CA VAL A 308 -0.62 -8.47 13.61
C VAL A 308 -1.28 -9.84 13.73
N ARG A 309 -1.88 -10.31 12.64
CA ARG A 309 -2.65 -11.57 12.61
C ARG A 309 -1.76 -12.80 12.51
N ALA A 310 -0.77 -12.76 11.63
CA ALA A 310 0.16 -13.87 11.41
C ALA A 310 1.47 -13.40 10.74
N VAL A 311 2.53 -14.15 10.99
CA VAL A 311 3.82 -14.01 10.31
C VAL A 311 4.15 -15.32 9.61
N PHE A 312 4.48 -15.27 8.32
CA PHE A 312 4.86 -16.41 7.50
C PHE A 312 6.34 -16.30 7.13
N ILE A 313 7.15 -17.31 7.46
CA ILE A 313 8.59 -17.31 7.22
C ILE A 313 8.94 -18.39 6.19
N HIS A 314 9.39 -17.97 5.01
CA HIS A 314 9.96 -18.87 4.04
C HIS A 314 11.29 -19.41 4.58
N ASP A 315 11.35 -20.72 4.79
CA ASP A 315 12.52 -21.31 5.43
C ASP A 315 13.59 -21.66 4.40
N VAL A 316 14.69 -20.90 4.43
CA VAL A 316 15.85 -21.03 3.53
C VAL A 316 17.09 -21.56 4.26
N VAL A 317 16.99 -21.88 5.55
CA VAL A 317 18.13 -22.31 6.40
C VAL A 317 17.90 -23.67 7.07
N ASP A 318 16.88 -24.42 6.65
CA ASP A 318 16.52 -25.74 7.18
C ASP A 318 16.29 -25.75 8.71
N THR A 319 15.40 -24.87 9.18
CA THR A 319 15.04 -24.76 10.59
C THR A 319 14.43 -26.07 11.12
N PRO A 320 14.96 -26.65 12.23
CA PRO A 320 14.44 -27.90 12.77
C PRO A 320 12.95 -27.84 13.15
N GLU A 321 12.23 -28.94 12.94
CA GLU A 321 10.77 -29.00 13.18
C GLU A 321 10.39 -28.64 14.62
N SER A 322 11.17 -29.03 15.62
CA SER A 322 10.94 -28.65 17.02
C SER A 322 10.98 -27.14 17.25
N VAL A 323 11.85 -26.44 16.51
CA VAL A 323 11.98 -24.98 16.54
C VAL A 323 10.79 -24.35 15.80
N ARG A 324 10.44 -24.87 14.62
CA ARG A 324 9.24 -24.43 13.87
C ARG A 324 7.97 -24.52 14.71
N MET A 325 7.78 -25.61 15.46
CA MET A 325 6.63 -25.78 16.34
C MET A 325 6.60 -24.81 17.52
N THR A 326 7.76 -24.44 18.05
CA THR A 326 7.87 -23.41 19.09
C THR A 326 7.41 -22.05 18.56
N TRP A 327 7.84 -21.70 17.34
CA TRP A 327 7.45 -20.46 16.66
C TRP A 327 5.97 -20.44 16.25
N ARG A 328 5.43 -21.60 15.82
CA ARG A 328 4.02 -21.75 15.50
C ARG A 328 3.13 -21.31 16.66
N GLY A 329 3.49 -21.70 17.89
CA GLY A 329 2.78 -21.29 19.11
C GLY A 329 2.77 -19.76 19.36
N LYS A 330 3.67 -19.02 18.71
CA LYS A 330 3.76 -17.55 18.74
C LYS A 330 3.11 -16.88 17.53
N ARG A 331 2.39 -17.60 16.66
CA ARG A 331 1.86 -17.12 15.37
C ARG A 331 2.93 -16.81 14.30
N VAL A 332 4.09 -17.44 14.40
CA VAL A 332 5.15 -17.40 13.38
C VAL A 332 5.22 -18.77 12.68
N PHE A 333 4.83 -18.81 11.41
CA PHE A 333 4.63 -20.04 10.64
C PHE A 333 5.72 -20.21 9.60
N PHE A 334 6.61 -21.16 9.82
CA PHE A 334 7.65 -21.52 8.86
C PHE A 334 7.05 -22.37 7.74
N PHE A 335 7.47 -22.14 6.50
CA PHE A 335 7.01 -22.89 5.33
C PHE A 335 8.14 -23.10 4.31
N ASP A 336 8.04 -24.18 3.53
CA ASP A 336 8.99 -24.48 2.45
C ASP A 336 8.42 -24.11 1.07
N THR A 337 7.10 -24.12 0.93
CA THR A 337 6.39 -23.77 -0.31
C THR A 337 5.26 -22.81 -0.02
N TYR A 338 4.89 -21.98 -0.99
CA TYR A 338 3.73 -21.09 -0.84
C TYR A 338 2.40 -21.84 -0.75
N ILE A 339 2.34 -23.12 -1.14
CA ILE A 339 1.20 -24.00 -0.82
C ILE A 339 1.16 -24.25 0.70
N GLY A 340 2.31 -24.58 1.29
CA GLY A 340 2.48 -24.69 2.74
C GLY A 340 2.06 -23.40 3.46
N ALA A 341 2.54 -22.24 3.00
CA ALA A 341 2.13 -20.94 3.54
C ALA A 341 0.61 -20.73 3.46
N ALA A 342 -0.03 -21.09 2.34
CA ALA A 342 -1.48 -20.98 2.18
C ALA A 342 -2.26 -21.91 3.13
N VAL A 343 -1.76 -23.11 3.38
CA VAL A 343 -2.35 -24.02 4.39
C VAL A 343 -2.32 -23.37 5.77
N GLU A 344 -1.16 -22.82 6.18
CA GLU A 344 -1.03 -22.12 7.45
C GLU A 344 -1.94 -20.89 7.54
N ALA A 345 -2.00 -20.11 6.46
CA ALA A 345 -2.83 -18.93 6.35
C ALA A 345 -4.34 -19.25 6.44
N PHE A 346 -4.76 -20.40 5.93
CA PHE A 346 -6.13 -20.87 6.11
C PHE A 346 -6.40 -21.30 7.55
N GLU A 347 -5.48 -22.06 8.16
CA GLU A 347 -5.64 -22.54 9.53
C GLU A 347 -5.73 -21.40 10.56
N VAL A 348 -5.01 -20.30 10.33
CA VAL A 348 -5.12 -19.09 11.17
C VAL A 348 -6.24 -18.12 10.76
N GLY A 349 -7.00 -18.46 9.71
CA GLY A 349 -8.16 -17.69 9.27
C GLY A 349 -7.83 -16.36 8.60
N VAL A 350 -6.69 -16.23 7.91
CA VAL A 350 -6.35 -15.03 7.13
C VAL A 350 -6.63 -15.16 5.64
N ILE A 351 -6.85 -16.37 5.12
CA ILE A 351 -7.36 -16.61 3.75
C ILE A 351 -8.53 -17.60 3.74
N ALA A 352 -9.33 -17.56 2.68
CA ALA A 352 -10.44 -18.49 2.49
C ALA A 352 -9.95 -19.87 1.99
N ARG A 353 -10.78 -20.90 2.20
CA ARG A 353 -10.55 -22.28 1.72
C ARG A 353 -10.25 -22.34 0.22
N ASP A 354 -11.03 -21.63 -0.59
CA ASP A 354 -10.83 -21.59 -2.04
C ASP A 354 -9.52 -20.88 -2.42
N GLY A 355 -9.01 -20.01 -1.55
CA GLY A 355 -7.71 -19.37 -1.70
C GLY A 355 -6.58 -20.40 -1.70
N VAL A 356 -6.63 -21.39 -0.79
CA VAL A 356 -5.67 -22.50 -0.76
C VAL A 356 -5.65 -23.24 -2.11
N ALA A 357 -6.82 -23.52 -2.69
CA ALA A 357 -6.91 -24.19 -3.99
C ALA A 357 -6.36 -23.34 -5.14
N ARG A 358 -6.54 -22.01 -5.11
CA ARG A 358 -5.99 -21.10 -6.11
C ARG A 358 -4.47 -21.00 -6.00
N VAL A 359 -3.92 -20.87 -4.79
CA VAL A 359 -2.46 -20.85 -4.57
C VAL A 359 -1.83 -22.18 -4.99
N ALA A 360 -2.42 -23.31 -4.63
CA ALA A 360 -1.93 -24.63 -5.02
C ALA A 360 -1.80 -24.78 -6.54
N ARG A 361 -2.83 -24.38 -7.29
CA ARG A 361 -2.84 -24.41 -8.75
C ARG A 361 -1.77 -23.50 -9.35
N ALA A 362 -1.72 -22.24 -8.90
CA ALA A 362 -0.73 -21.28 -9.37
C ALA A 362 0.70 -21.78 -9.11
N ALA A 363 0.98 -22.32 -7.92
CA ALA A 363 2.27 -22.88 -7.58
C ALA A 363 2.68 -24.06 -8.49
N GLN A 364 1.75 -24.93 -8.87
CA GLN A 364 2.02 -26.00 -9.83
C GLN A 364 2.36 -25.46 -11.23
N GLU A 365 1.59 -24.49 -11.70
CA GLU A 365 1.79 -23.85 -13.01
C GLU A 365 3.12 -23.08 -13.06
N ASP A 366 3.45 -22.35 -12.00
CA ASP A 366 4.68 -21.57 -11.87
C ASP A 366 5.90 -22.49 -11.79
N LEU A 367 5.86 -23.54 -10.93
CA LEU A 367 6.97 -24.49 -10.78
C LEU A 367 7.30 -25.17 -12.11
N ALA A 368 6.28 -25.49 -12.91
CA ALA A 368 6.47 -26.10 -14.22
C ALA A 368 7.28 -25.22 -15.18
N ARG A 369 7.22 -23.90 -15.03
CA ARG A 369 7.92 -22.90 -15.84
C ARG A 369 9.32 -22.56 -15.35
N VAL A 370 9.69 -22.97 -14.12
CA VAL A 370 11.02 -22.66 -13.57
C VAL A 370 12.11 -23.36 -14.40
N PRO A 371 13.11 -22.60 -14.89
CA PRO A 371 14.21 -23.14 -15.69
C PRO A 371 15.30 -23.71 -14.79
N PHE A 372 15.00 -24.82 -14.11
CA PHE A 372 15.96 -25.50 -13.23
C PHE A 372 17.26 -25.83 -13.97
N SER A 373 18.38 -25.63 -13.28
CA SER A 373 19.71 -25.95 -13.82
C SER A 373 20.06 -27.44 -13.71
N SER A 374 19.30 -28.20 -12.91
CA SER A 374 19.48 -29.63 -12.71
C SER A 374 18.15 -30.37 -12.46
N ASP A 375 18.07 -31.61 -12.95
CA ASP A 375 16.92 -32.49 -12.70
C ASP A 375 16.78 -32.86 -11.21
N SER A 376 17.89 -33.01 -10.48
CA SER A 376 17.83 -33.30 -9.04
C SER A 376 17.29 -32.10 -8.25
N GLN A 377 17.68 -30.88 -8.63
CA GLN A 377 17.15 -29.66 -8.04
C GLN A 377 15.64 -29.56 -8.29
N ARG A 378 15.21 -29.82 -9.54
CA ARG A 378 13.78 -29.87 -9.90
C ARG A 378 13.01 -30.91 -9.09
N GLN A 379 13.52 -32.14 -9.00
CA GLN A 379 12.86 -33.24 -8.30
C GLN A 379 12.67 -32.94 -6.81
N SER A 380 13.65 -32.33 -6.14
CA SER A 380 13.53 -31.92 -4.74
C SER A 380 12.41 -30.88 -4.54
N ARG A 381 12.31 -29.87 -5.41
CA ARG A 381 11.23 -28.86 -5.33
C ARG A 381 9.85 -29.44 -5.65
N VAL A 382 9.78 -30.37 -6.61
CA VAL A 382 8.55 -31.12 -6.91
C VAL A 382 8.11 -31.93 -5.68
N ALA A 383 9.03 -32.62 -5.00
CA ALA A 383 8.70 -33.42 -3.82
C ALA A 383 8.16 -32.57 -2.65
N GLU A 384 8.75 -31.40 -2.40
CA GLU A 384 8.25 -30.43 -1.41
C GLU A 384 6.85 -29.94 -1.76
N LEU A 385 6.64 -29.58 -3.03
CA LEU A 385 5.36 -29.09 -3.52
C LEU A 385 4.28 -30.19 -3.46
N GLU A 386 4.60 -31.43 -3.82
CA GLU A 386 3.69 -32.58 -3.70
C GLU A 386 3.30 -32.89 -2.25
N ARG A 387 4.23 -32.72 -1.29
CA ARG A 387 3.93 -32.83 0.14
C ARG A 387 2.87 -31.83 0.56
N ASP A 388 3.02 -30.57 0.18
CA ASP A 388 2.09 -29.51 0.58
C ASP A 388 0.79 -29.54 -0.25
N LEU A 389 0.80 -30.07 -1.48
CA LEU A 389 -0.41 -30.36 -2.26
C LEU A 389 -1.31 -31.39 -1.55
N ARG A 390 -0.74 -32.42 -0.92
CA ARG A 390 -1.53 -33.38 -0.13
C ARG A 390 -2.21 -32.71 1.06
N ARG A 391 -1.51 -31.78 1.74
CA ARG A 391 -2.08 -30.98 2.83
C ARG A 391 -3.18 -30.04 2.32
N ALA A 392 -2.97 -29.35 1.20
CA ALA A 392 -3.99 -28.52 0.58
C ALA A 392 -5.21 -29.34 0.15
N GLY A 393 -5.01 -30.56 -0.35
CA GLY A 393 -6.06 -31.49 -0.77
C GLY A 393 -6.98 -31.93 0.37
N SER A 394 -6.47 -32.12 1.60
CA SER A 394 -7.30 -32.46 2.75
C SER A 394 -8.21 -31.32 3.20
N ILE A 395 -7.81 -30.07 2.93
CA ILE A 395 -8.60 -28.86 3.20
C ILE A 395 -9.62 -28.62 2.08
N THR A 396 -9.19 -28.76 0.84
CA THR A 396 -9.97 -28.35 -0.34
C THR A 396 -10.89 -29.45 -0.87
N GLY A 397 -10.63 -30.72 -0.55
CA GLY A 397 -11.46 -31.86 -0.94
C GLY A 397 -12.89 -31.82 -0.36
N PRO A 398 -13.89 -32.42 -1.02
CA PRO A 398 -15.30 -32.34 -0.61
C PRO A 398 -15.47 -32.72 0.86
N LEU A 399 -16.24 -31.91 1.60
CA LEU A 399 -16.60 -32.22 2.99
C LEU A 399 -17.25 -33.60 2.99
N ARG A 400 -16.63 -34.57 3.67
CA ARG A 400 -17.25 -35.87 3.86
C ARG A 400 -18.54 -35.63 4.63
N ALA A 401 -19.68 -35.89 3.98
CA ALA A 401 -20.98 -35.88 4.64
C ALA A 401 -20.91 -36.90 5.79
N GLY A 402 -20.94 -36.39 7.02
CA GLY A 402 -21.07 -37.18 8.24
C GLY A 402 -22.54 -37.41 8.56
#